data_AF-A0A2S2P1N7-F1
#
_entry.id   AF-A0A2S2P1N7-F1
#
_cell.length_a   1.000
_cell.length_b   1.000
_cell.length_c   1.000
_cell.angle_alpha   90.00
_cell.angle_beta   90.00
_cell.angle_gamma   90.00
#
_symmetry.space_group_name_H-M   'P 1'
#
loop_
_entity.id
_entity.type
_entity.pdbx_description
1 polymer ?
#
loop_
_entity_poly.entity_id
_entity_poly.type
_entity_poly.pdbx_seq_one_letter_code
_entity_poly.pdbx_strand_id
1 'polypeptide(L)'
;MYYVFIQSYSIYGALDDSVLFRLCLKMTIDHSKAEQVECPYIDERYSCTGVLQHREIKKILNSDEEYERFLQRSVERARQLLAKEHNGGSFQCSRPDCTGWCLIYDKNNVLEFKCPVCGTVTCVRCG
;
A
#
# COMPACT_ATOMS: atom_id res chain seq x y z
N MET A 1 6.82 -6.29 -41.01
CA MET A 1 6.80 -5.03 -40.24
C MET A 1 5.41 -4.85 -39.66
N TYR A 2 5.15 -5.42 -38.47
CA TYR A 2 3.92 -5.15 -37.73
C TYR A 2 4.29 -4.27 -36.55
N TYR A 3 3.83 -3.03 -36.60
CA TYR A 3 3.99 -2.01 -35.57
C TYR A 3 3.28 -2.46 -34.29
N VAL A 4 4.03 -2.83 -33.26
CA VAL A 4 3.51 -3.03 -31.90
C VAL A 4 3.47 -1.65 -31.22
N PHE A 5 2.37 -0.93 -31.44
CA PHE A 5 1.96 0.19 -30.58
C PHE A 5 1.23 -0.41 -29.37
N ILE A 6 1.96 -0.73 -28.31
CA ILE A 6 1.36 -0.89 -26.97
C ILE A 6 1.88 0.28 -26.12
N GLN A 7 1.33 1.46 -26.40
CA GLN A 7 1.25 2.52 -25.41
C GLN A 7 0.03 2.21 -24.52
N SER A 8 0.24 2.16 -23.21
CA SER A 8 -0.74 2.66 -22.24
C SER A 8 -2.10 1.94 -22.14
N TYR A 9 -2.17 0.61 -22.19
CA TYR A 9 -3.42 -0.07 -21.81
C TYR A 9 -3.46 -0.32 -20.30
N SER A 10 -4.09 0.64 -19.61
CA SER A 10 -4.77 0.40 -18.34
C SER A 10 -5.60 -0.89 -18.43
N ILE A 11 -5.73 -1.59 -17.31
CA ILE A 11 -6.23 -2.97 -17.12
C ILE A 11 -7.73 -3.15 -17.51
N TYR A 12 -8.31 -2.21 -18.26
CA TYR A 12 -9.73 -2.14 -18.64
C TYR A 12 -10.17 -3.16 -19.71
N GLY A 13 -9.25 -3.93 -20.30
CA GLY A 13 -9.59 -4.91 -21.35
C GLY A 13 -9.86 -6.34 -20.87
N ALA A 14 -9.65 -6.65 -19.58
CA ALA A 14 -9.75 -8.02 -19.03
C ALA A 14 -10.87 -8.17 -17.97
N LEU A 15 -11.80 -7.22 -17.90
CA LEU A 15 -12.80 -7.13 -16.83
C LEU A 15 -14.23 -7.47 -17.24
N ASP A 16 -14.49 -7.82 -18.50
CA ASP A 16 -15.81 -8.28 -18.95
C ASP A 16 -15.87 -9.82 -18.97
N ASP A 17 -16.95 -10.37 -18.41
CA ASP A 17 -17.45 -11.75 -18.56
C ASP A 17 -17.03 -12.89 -17.61
N SER A 18 -16.47 -12.65 -16.42
CA SER A 18 -16.56 -13.70 -15.39
C SER A 18 -16.73 -13.17 -13.95
N VAL A 19 -17.89 -13.50 -13.36
CA VAL A 19 -18.20 -13.33 -11.93
C VAL A 19 -17.08 -13.90 -11.04
N LEU A 20 -16.40 -14.95 -11.52
CA LEU A 20 -15.26 -15.58 -10.87
C LEU A 20 -14.05 -14.64 -10.75
N PHE A 21 -13.73 -13.85 -11.78
CA PHE A 21 -12.56 -12.98 -11.77
C PHE A 21 -12.69 -11.81 -10.78
N ARG A 22 -13.88 -11.21 -10.68
CA ARG A 22 -14.15 -10.15 -9.70
C ARG A 22 -14.02 -10.64 -8.25
N LEU A 23 -14.47 -11.87 -7.99
CA LEU A 23 -14.35 -12.48 -6.66
C LEU A 23 -12.88 -12.76 -6.32
N CYS A 24 -12.11 -13.32 -7.26
CA CYS A 24 -10.68 -13.54 -7.09
C CYS A 24 -9.94 -12.24 -6.78
N LEU A 25 -10.20 -11.16 -7.53
CA LEU A 25 -9.60 -9.86 -7.27
C LEU A 25 -9.94 -9.30 -5.88
N LYS A 26 -11.20 -9.42 -5.45
CA LYS A 26 -11.61 -8.99 -4.10
C LYS A 26 -10.86 -9.78 -3.02
N MET A 27 -10.76 -11.09 -3.16
CA MET A 27 -9.98 -11.92 -2.23
C MET A 27 -8.49 -11.53 -2.21
N THR A 28 -7.90 -11.24 -3.37
CA THR A 28 -6.51 -10.78 -3.46
C THR A 28 -6.32 -9.45 -2.72
N ILE A 29 -7.26 -8.50 -2.85
CA ILE A 29 -7.22 -7.21 -2.12
C ILE A 29 -7.35 -7.43 -0.60
N ASP A 30 -8.23 -8.33 -0.19
CA ASP A 30 -8.51 -8.61 1.23
C ASP A 30 -7.33 -9.35 1.90
N HIS A 31 -6.68 -10.29 1.20
CA HIS A 31 -5.65 -11.15 1.76
C HIS A 31 -4.21 -10.77 1.40
N SER A 32 -3.98 -9.87 0.45
CA SER A 32 -2.63 -9.41 0.11
C SER A 32 -1.95 -8.86 1.36
N LYS A 33 -0.71 -9.31 1.60
CA LYS A 33 0.18 -8.84 2.68
C LYS A 33 1.25 -7.87 2.16
N ALA A 34 1.30 -7.65 0.86
CA ALA A 34 2.21 -6.70 0.24
C ALA A 34 1.71 -5.26 0.44
N GLU A 35 2.62 -4.30 0.26
CA GLU A 35 2.35 -2.87 0.25
C GLU A 35 1.46 -2.48 -0.94
N GLN A 36 1.69 -3.16 -2.07
CA GLN A 36 0.96 -3.03 -3.31
C GLN A 36 0.26 -4.36 -3.63
N VAL A 37 -0.89 -4.30 -4.30
CA VAL A 37 -1.64 -5.51 -4.64
C VAL A 37 -1.29 -5.90 -6.07
N GLU A 38 -0.57 -7.01 -6.24
CA GLU A 38 -0.23 -7.55 -7.55
C GLU A 38 -1.47 -8.16 -8.24
N CYS A 39 -1.45 -8.15 -9.57
CA CYS A 39 -2.46 -8.79 -10.38
C CYS A 39 -2.37 -10.32 -10.17
N PRO A 40 -3.47 -10.99 -9.75
CA PRO A 40 -3.45 -12.42 -9.50
C PRO A 40 -3.55 -13.26 -10.77
N TYR A 41 -3.65 -12.64 -11.96
CA TYR A 41 -3.85 -13.36 -13.21
C TYR A 41 -2.59 -14.16 -13.60
N ILE A 42 -2.73 -15.48 -13.69
CA ILE A 42 -1.70 -16.40 -14.16
C ILE A 42 -2.35 -17.52 -14.98
N ASP A 43 -1.76 -17.85 -16.12
CA ASP A 43 -2.09 -19.00 -16.95
C ASP A 43 -0.82 -19.76 -17.38
N GLU A 44 -0.97 -20.81 -18.21
CA GLU A 44 0.14 -21.66 -18.65
C GLU A 44 1.25 -20.93 -19.42
N ARG A 45 0.96 -19.74 -19.97
CA ARG A 45 1.85 -19.00 -20.87
C ARG A 45 2.21 -17.62 -20.36
N TYR A 46 1.44 -17.08 -19.42
CA TYR A 46 1.57 -15.71 -18.96
C TYR A 46 1.26 -15.58 -17.47
N SER A 47 2.15 -14.87 -16.77
CA SER A 47 1.91 -14.38 -15.42
C SER A 47 1.88 -12.86 -15.46
N CYS A 48 0.80 -12.26 -14.96
CA CYS A 48 0.68 -10.82 -14.94
C CYS A 48 1.59 -10.24 -13.84
N THR A 49 2.52 -9.37 -14.24
CA THR A 49 3.40 -8.63 -13.32
C THR A 49 2.84 -7.25 -12.96
N GLY A 50 1.60 -6.98 -13.35
CA GLY A 50 0.93 -5.70 -13.08
C GLY A 50 0.59 -5.53 -11.61
N VAL A 51 0.48 -4.26 -11.19
CA VAL A 51 -0.01 -3.89 -9.86
C VAL A 51 -1.37 -3.20 -10.02
N LEU A 52 -2.33 -3.59 -9.19
CA LEU A 52 -3.66 -2.97 -9.14
C LEU A 52 -3.54 -1.54 -8.61
N GLN A 53 -4.04 -0.60 -9.41
CA GLN A 53 -4.07 0.80 -9.04
C GLN A 53 -5.22 1.11 -8.09
N HIS A 54 -5.10 2.17 -7.30
CA HIS A 54 -6.16 2.62 -6.39
C HIS A 54 -7.52 2.79 -7.07
N ARG A 55 -7.54 3.30 -8.31
CA ARG A 55 -8.79 3.46 -9.09
C ARG A 55 -9.46 2.13 -9.43
N GLU A 56 -8.69 1.07 -9.59
CA GLU A 56 -9.18 -0.27 -9.95
C GLU A 56 -9.69 -0.97 -8.70
N ILE A 57 -8.93 -0.91 -7.61
CA ILE A 57 -9.33 -1.39 -6.29
C ILE A 57 -10.64 -0.73 -5.85
N LYS A 58 -10.77 0.59 -6.02
CA LYS A 58 -12.00 1.32 -5.70
C LYS A 58 -13.22 0.87 -6.54
N LYS A 59 -13.01 0.41 -7.78
CA LYS A 59 -14.09 -0.16 -8.63
C LYS A 59 -14.45 -1.60 -8.25
N ILE A 60 -13.49 -2.35 -7.71
CA ILE A 60 -13.68 -3.74 -7.28
C ILE A 60 -14.39 -3.81 -5.93
N LEU A 61 -14.06 -2.90 -5.01
CA LEU A 61 -14.71 -2.81 -3.70
C LEU A 61 -16.10 -2.17 -3.83
N ASN A 62 -17.06 -2.69 -3.07
CA ASN A 62 -18.47 -2.33 -3.22
C ASN A 62 -18.87 -1.09 -2.39
N SER A 63 -17.98 -0.60 -1.52
CA SER A 63 -18.23 0.56 -0.66
C SER A 63 -16.96 1.36 -0.39
N ASP A 64 -17.14 2.65 -0.09
CA ASP A 64 -16.04 3.51 0.36
C ASP A 64 -15.46 3.05 1.71
N GLU A 65 -16.25 2.41 2.57
CA GLU A 65 -15.78 1.87 3.86
C GLU A 65 -14.78 0.71 3.66
N GLU A 66 -15.07 -0.21 2.73
CA GLU A 66 -14.14 -1.29 2.36
C GLU A 66 -12.82 -0.72 1.82
N TYR A 67 -12.93 0.32 0.99
CA TYR A 67 -11.76 0.99 0.42
C TYR A 67 -10.92 1.70 1.48
N GLU A 68 -11.55 2.42 2.41
CA GLU A 68 -10.85 3.08 3.52
C GLU A 68 -10.14 2.06 4.41
N ARG A 69 -10.78 0.93 4.72
CA ARG A 69 -10.15 -0.17 5.47
C ARG A 69 -8.94 -0.75 4.73
N PHE A 70 -9.02 -0.87 3.40
CA PHE A 70 -7.89 -1.26 2.57
C PHE A 70 -6.75 -0.23 2.64
N LEU A 71 -7.06 1.07 2.53
CA LEU A 71 -6.07 2.15 2.61
C LEU A 71 -5.32 2.12 3.95
N GLN A 72 -6.07 2.02 5.06
CA GLN A 72 -5.49 1.94 6.40
C GLN A 72 -4.52 0.76 6.54
N ARG A 73 -4.89 -0.42 6.04
CA ARG A 73 -4.01 -1.60 5.99
C ARG A 73 -2.76 -1.37 5.14
N SER A 74 -2.90 -0.75 3.98
CA SER A 74 -1.77 -0.48 3.07
C SER A 74 -0.77 0.50 3.69
N VAL A 75 -1.27 1.60 4.27
CA VAL A 75 -0.45 2.58 4.99
C VAL A 75 0.28 1.93 6.18
N GLU A 76 -0.43 1.12 6.97
CA GLU A 76 0.17 0.42 8.10
C GLU A 76 1.33 -0.48 7.67
N ARG A 77 1.16 -1.23 6.58
CA ARG A 77 2.22 -2.10 6.06
C ARG A 77 3.41 -1.31 5.55
N ALA A 78 3.16 -0.27 4.76
CA ALA A 78 4.21 0.62 4.27
C ALA A 78 5.02 1.21 5.45
N ARG A 79 4.31 1.66 6.49
CA ARG A 79 4.91 2.13 7.73
C ARG A 79 5.80 1.06 8.37
N GLN A 80 5.29 -0.16 8.58
CA GLN A 80 6.06 -1.25 9.19
C GLN A 80 7.29 -1.66 8.38
N LEU A 81 7.21 -1.62 7.05
CA LEU A 81 8.36 -1.88 6.19
C LEU A 81 9.44 -0.81 6.37
N LEU A 82 9.03 0.46 6.32
CA LEU A 82 9.93 1.60 6.51
C LEU A 82 10.51 1.66 7.93
N ALA A 83 9.84 1.12 8.94
CA ALA A 83 10.37 1.09 10.31
C ALA A 83 11.66 0.28 10.44
N LYS A 84 11.89 -0.69 9.54
CA LYS A 84 13.07 -1.57 9.52
C LYS A 84 14.31 -0.92 8.90
N GLU A 85 14.17 0.26 8.29
CA GLU A 85 15.30 0.97 7.73
C GLU A 85 16.22 1.52 8.83
N HIS A 86 17.53 1.29 8.66
CA HIS A 86 18.54 1.65 9.66
C HIS A 86 18.88 3.15 9.64
N ASN A 87 18.94 3.75 8.45
CA ASN A 87 19.39 5.15 8.28
C ASN A 87 18.24 6.16 8.15
N GLY A 88 17.01 5.68 8.05
CA GLY A 88 15.81 6.48 7.85
C GLY A 88 14.59 5.60 8.09
N GLY A 89 13.39 6.08 7.82
CA GLY A 89 12.19 5.25 7.86
C GLY A 89 11.04 5.86 8.65
N SER A 90 10.04 5.04 8.94
CA SER A 90 8.91 5.48 9.73
C SER A 90 9.25 5.53 11.21
N PHE A 91 8.72 6.55 11.89
CA PHE A 91 8.86 6.74 13.33
C PHE A 91 7.48 6.94 13.94
N GLN A 92 7.17 6.17 14.98
CA GLN A 92 5.88 6.23 15.68
C GLN A 92 6.04 6.96 17.01
N CYS A 93 5.03 7.74 17.39
CA CYS A 93 5.01 8.38 18.70
C CYS A 93 5.05 7.33 19.82
N SER A 94 5.87 7.57 20.85
CA SER A 94 6.02 6.66 21.99
C SER A 94 4.83 6.66 22.97
N ARG A 95 3.90 7.61 22.83
CA ARG A 95 2.72 7.71 23.71
C ARG A 95 1.74 6.56 23.40
N PRO A 96 1.31 5.78 24.41
CA PRO A 96 0.23 4.81 24.24
C PRO A 96 -1.02 5.47 23.65
N ASP A 97 -1.74 4.75 22.79
CA ASP A 97 -2.96 5.22 22.11
C ASP A 97 -2.78 6.42 21.16
N CYS A 98 -1.55 6.81 20.85
CA CYS A 98 -1.26 7.83 19.84
C CYS A 98 -1.06 7.18 18.46
N THR A 99 -1.85 7.62 17.48
CA THR A 99 -1.71 7.21 16.08
C THR A 99 -0.69 8.05 15.31
N GLY A 100 -0.05 9.03 15.96
CA GLY A 100 0.91 9.93 15.32
C GLY A 100 2.17 9.19 14.88
N TRP A 101 2.57 9.41 13.63
CA TRP A 101 3.80 8.90 13.04
C TRP A 101 4.35 9.90 12.02
N CYS A 102 5.61 9.75 11.64
CA CYS A 102 6.24 10.52 10.58
C CYS A 102 7.27 9.68 9.81
N LEU A 103 7.77 10.23 8.70
CA LEU A 103 8.93 9.71 8.00
C LEU A 103 10.15 10.56 8.35
N ILE A 104 11.22 9.89 8.75
CA ILE A 104 12.52 10.50 9.04
C ILE A 104 13.51 10.02 7.99
N TYR A 105 13.99 10.92 7.14
CA TYR A 105 14.91 10.55 6.06
C TYR A 105 16.32 10.20 6.57
N ASP A 106 16.76 10.86 7.65
CA ASP A 106 18.06 10.61 8.29
C ASP A 106 17.91 10.62 9.81
N LYS A 107 17.91 9.44 10.42
CA LYS A 107 17.78 9.29 11.88
C LYS A 107 18.99 9.83 12.65
N ASN A 108 20.15 10.02 11.99
CA ASN A 108 21.33 10.56 12.66
C ASN A 108 21.25 12.08 12.82
N ASN A 109 20.53 12.76 11.93
CA ASN A 109 20.39 14.21 11.90
C ASN A 109 19.16 14.74 12.65
N VAL A 110 18.29 13.86 13.15
CA VAL A 110 17.11 14.22 13.95
C VAL A 110 17.24 13.62 15.34
N LEU A 111 17.25 14.48 16.37
CA LEU A 111 17.34 14.04 17.77
C LEU A 111 15.96 13.93 18.42
N GLU A 112 15.08 14.89 18.15
CA GLU A 112 13.77 15.00 18.80
C GLU A 112 12.66 15.03 17.76
N PHE A 113 11.59 14.30 18.05
CA PHE A 113 10.34 14.34 17.32
C PHE A 113 9.25 14.89 18.22
N LYS A 114 8.63 16.00 17.81
CA LYS A 114 7.41 16.52 18.45
C LYS A 114 6.19 16.00 17.69
N CYS A 115 5.39 15.17 18.35
CA CYS A 115 4.20 14.60 17.75
C CYS A 115 3.15 15.68 17.43
N PRO A 116 2.67 15.80 16.19
CA PRO A 116 1.64 16.79 15.83
C PRO A 116 0.25 16.43 16.38
N VAL A 117 0.03 15.18 16.78
CA VAL A 117 -1.27 14.71 17.30
C VAL A 117 -1.42 14.99 18.79
N CYS A 118 -0.42 14.59 19.59
CA CYS A 118 -0.52 14.65 21.06
C CYS A 118 0.44 15.64 21.72
N GLY A 119 1.36 16.26 20.95
CA GLY A 119 2.34 17.23 21.43
C GLY A 119 3.55 16.63 22.17
N THR A 120 3.56 15.33 22.44
CA THR A 120 4.67 14.64 23.11
C THR A 120 5.97 14.76 22.30
N VAL A 121 7.06 15.07 22.99
CA VAL A 121 8.41 15.06 22.42
C VAL A 121 9.06 13.72 22.74
N THR A 122 9.50 13.00 21.71
CA THR A 122 10.18 11.71 21.82
C THR A 122 11.57 11.84 21.21
N CYS A 123 12.60 11.32 21.88
CA CYS A 123 13.93 11.24 21.28
C CYS A 123 13.97 10.10 20.25
N VAL A 124 14.37 10.45 19.02
CA VAL A 124 14.35 9.54 17.86
C VAL A 124 15.38 8.42 17.96
N ARG A 125 16.45 8.62 18.75
CA ARG A 125 17.51 7.62 18.94
C ARG A 125 17.23 6.61 20.05
N CYS A 126 16.36 6.93 21.00
CA CYS A 126 16.07 6.07 22.15
C CYS A 126 14.65 5.50 22.17
N GLY A 127 13.72 6.09 21.41
CA GLY A 127 12.36 5.58 21.21
C GLY A 127 12.31 4.56 20.09
#